data_AF-A0A9X5EI73-F1
#
_entry.id   AF-A0A9X5EI73-F1
#
_cell.length_a   1.000
_cell.length_b   1.000
_cell.length_c   1.000
_cell.angle_alpha   90.00
_cell.angle_beta   90.00
_cell.angle_gamma   90.00
#
_symmetry.space_group_name_H-M   'P 1'
#
loop_
_entity.id
_entity.type
_entity.pdbx_description
1 polymer ?
#
loop_
_entity_poly.entity_id
_entity_poly.type
_entity_poly.pdbx_seq_one_letter_code
_entity_poly.pdbx_strand_id
1 'polypeptide(L)' 'MSEILNCPFCGHEAEFIQDTCEAYVECTNGDCGACSGNFGYHSGDQKAQAIAAWNTRTGDAK' A
#
# COMPACT_ATOMS: atom_id res chain seq x y z
N MET A 1 -9.15 6.61 11.23
CA MET A 1 -8.57 5.51 10.43
C MET A 1 -8.21 6.11 9.08
N SER A 2 -6.96 5.98 8.65
CA SER A 2 -6.53 6.53 7.34
C SER A 2 -7.13 5.68 6.22
N GLU A 3 -7.84 6.31 5.29
CA GLU A 3 -8.32 5.65 4.06
C GLU A 3 -7.16 5.39 3.09
N ILE A 4 -7.26 4.30 2.34
CA ILE A 4 -6.29 3.94 1.30
C ILE A 4 -6.59 4.79 0.07
N LEU A 5 -5.61 5.57 -0.39
CA LEU A 5 -5.76 6.33 -1.63
C LEU A 5 -5.71 5.40 -2.85
N ASN A 6 -6.35 5.81 -3.94
CA ASN A 6 -6.21 5.13 -5.22
C ASN A 6 -4.74 5.11 -5.68
N CYS A 7 -4.42 4.14 -6.52
CA CYS A 7 -3.12 4.00 -7.14
C CYS A 7 -2.75 5.26 -7.94
N PRO A 8 -1.63 5.94 -7.62
CA PRO A 8 -1.24 7.17 -8.31
C PRO A 8 -0.80 6.93 -9.76
N PHE A 9 -0.53 5.69 -10.15
CA PHE A 9 -0.02 5.35 -11.49
C PHE A 9 -1.14 5.08 -12.49
N CYS A 10 -2.17 4.32 -12.09
CA CYS A 10 -3.28 3.94 -12.98
C CYS A 10 -4.65 4.45 -12.53
N GLY A 11 -4.76 5.11 -11.37
CA GLY A 11 -6.00 5.65 -10.83
C GLY A 11 -6.98 4.62 -10.26
N HIS A 12 -6.66 3.32 -10.35
CA HIS A 12 -7.48 2.24 -9.79
C HIS A 12 -7.40 2.18 -8.28
N GLU A 13 -8.34 1.45 -7.69
CA GLU A 13 -8.35 1.16 -6.26
C GLU A 13 -7.09 0.43 -5.81
N ALA A 14 -6.83 0.53 -4.51
CA ALA A 14 -5.74 -0.18 -3.86
C ALA A 14 -6.27 -0.85 -2.59
N GLU A 15 -5.74 -2.02 -2.30
CA GLU A 15 -6.20 -2.85 -1.20
C GLU A 15 -5.06 -3.16 -0.23
N PHE A 16 -5.39 -3.29 1.04
CA PHE A 16 -4.44 -3.70 2.06
C PHE A 16 -4.40 -5.22 2.15
N ILE A 17 -3.21 -5.78 1.96
CA ILE A 17 -2.91 -7.20 2.08
C ILE A 17 -2.09 -7.41 3.34
N GLN A 18 -2.46 -8.41 4.13
CA GLN A 18 -1.71 -8.84 5.30
C GLN A 18 -1.57 -10.35 5.32
N ASP A 19 -0.33 -10.79 5.34
CA ASP A 19 0.09 -12.18 5.49
C ASP A 19 0.76 -12.41 6.85
N THR A 20 1.07 -13.67 7.13
CA THR A 20 1.70 -14.10 8.41
C THR A 20 3.07 -13.48 8.69
N CYS A 21 3.73 -12.89 7.69
CA CYS A 21 5.05 -12.27 7.84
C CYS A 21 5.10 -10.81 7.40
N GLU A 22 4.14 -10.36 6.60
CA GLU A 22 4.24 -9.11 5.84
C GLU A 22 2.88 -8.42 5.75
N ALA A 23 2.90 -7.09 5.75
CA ALA A 23 1.74 -6.26 5.50
C ALA A 23 2.09 -5.20 4.44
N TYR A 24 1.25 -5.06 3.43
CA TYR A 24 1.46 -4.12 2.33
C TYR A 24 0.12 -3.66 1.74
N VAL A 25 0.15 -2.67 0.86
CA VAL A 25 -1.00 -2.23 0.06
C VAL A 25 -0.65 -2.47 -1.39
N GLU A 26 -1.51 -3.06 -2.19
CA GLU A 26 -1.27 -3.21 -3.63
C GLU A 26 -2.38 -2.58 -4.46
N CYS A 27 -2.05 -2.16 -5.67
CA CYS A 27 -3.07 -1.75 -6.63
C CYS A 27 -3.84 -2.99 -7.07
N THR A 28 -5.18 -2.92 -7.04
CA THR A 28 -6.05 -4.00 -7.48
C THR A 28 -5.96 -4.26 -8.99
N ASN A 29 -5.42 -3.29 -9.73
CA ASN A 29 -5.11 -3.47 -11.15
C ASN A 29 -3.75 -4.16 -11.32
N GLY A 30 -3.80 -5.47 -11.58
CA GLY A 30 -2.62 -6.31 -11.81
C GLY A 30 -1.76 -5.88 -13.01
N ASP A 31 -2.30 -5.12 -13.97
CA ASP A 31 -1.53 -4.55 -15.09
C ASP A 31 -0.63 -3.39 -14.64
N CYS A 32 -0.97 -2.72 -13.54
CA CYS A 32 -0.21 -1.58 -13.02
C CYS A 32 0.98 -2.01 -12.13
N GLY A 33 0.88 -3.17 -11.47
CA GLY A 33 1.97 -3.77 -10.69
C GLY A 33 2.52 -2.91 -9.52
N ALA A 34 1.76 -1.92 -9.04
CA ALA A 34 2.19 -1.03 -7.98
C ALA A 34 1.88 -1.61 -6.59
N CYS A 35 2.88 -1.72 -5.72
CA CYS A 35 2.72 -2.17 -4.34
C CYS A 35 3.38 -1.21 -3.34
N SER A 36 2.87 -1.15 -2.10
CA SER A 36 3.55 -0.57 -0.98
C SER A 36 4.49 -1.58 -0.36
N GLY A 37 5.78 -1.51 -0.68
CA GLY A 37 6.84 -2.37 -0.14
C GLY A 37 6.63 -2.85 1.31
N ASN A 38 7.10 -4.07 1.56
CA ASN A 38 6.63 -4.94 2.64
C ASN A 38 7.00 -4.44 4.05
N PHE A 39 6.00 -4.36 4.93
CA PHE A 39 6.20 -4.08 6.36
C PHE A 39 6.18 -5.38 7.16
N GLY A 40 7.28 -5.69 7.84
CA GLY A 40 7.43 -6.90 8.64
C GLY A 40 6.57 -6.92 9.91
N TYR A 41 6.30 -8.13 10.40
CA TYR A 41 5.36 -8.44 11.48
C TYR A 41 5.64 -7.81 12.87
N HIS A 42 6.75 -7.08 13.04
CA HIS A 42 7.19 -6.57 14.35
C HIS A 42 6.63 -5.19 14.73
N SER A 43 5.90 -4.52 13.84
CA SER A 43 5.27 -3.24 14.12
C SER A 43 3.83 -3.45 14.62
N GLY A 44 3.47 -2.91 15.80
CA GLY A 44 2.14 -3.07 16.38
C GLY A 44 0.98 -2.55 15.51
N ASP A 45 1.24 -1.60 14.61
CA ASP A 45 0.25 -0.98 13.70
C ASP A 45 0.65 -1.10 12.22
N GLN A 46 0.94 -2.33 11.78
CA GLN A 46 1.29 -2.67 10.39
C GLN A 46 0.34 -2.07 9.35
N LYS A 47 -0.97 -2.12 9.59
CA LYS A 47 -1.97 -1.58 8.67
C LYS A 47 -1.81 -0.07 8.50
N ALA A 48 -1.69 0.67 9.60
CA ALA A 48 -1.52 2.13 9.52
C ALA A 48 -0.20 2.50 8.84
N GLN A 49 0.88 1.75 9.07
CA GLN A 49 2.17 1.96 8.42
C GLN A 49 2.13 1.66 6.92
N ALA A 50 1.54 0.54 6.51
CA ALA A 50 1.39 0.16 5.11
C ALA A 50 0.54 1.15 4.33
N ILE A 51 -0.56 1.64 4.93
CA ILE A 51 -1.42 2.68 4.35
C ILE A 51 -0.71 4.01 4.29
N ALA A 52 -0.02 4.42 5.37
CA ALA A 52 0.76 5.67 5.36
C ALA A 52 1.85 5.62 4.28
N ALA A 53 2.58 4.50 4.19
CA ALA A 53 3.62 4.31 3.19
C ALA A 53 3.08 4.19 1.76
N TRP A 54 1.86 3.71 1.57
CA TRP A 54 1.17 3.75 0.28
C TRP A 54 0.82 5.19 -0.07
N ASN A 55 0.15 5.89 0.85
CA ASN A 55 -0.30 7.25 0.65
C ASN A 55 0.87 8.24 0.47
N THR A 56 2.07 7.98 1.04
CA THR A 56 3.27 8.81 0.83
C THR A 56 4.00 8.54 -0.48
N ARG A 57 3.74 7.41 -1.18
CA ARG A 57 4.32 7.14 -2.52
C ARG A 57 3.83 8.10 -3.59
N THR A 58 2.78 8.87 -3.29
CA THR A 58 2.16 9.86 -4.19
C THR A 58 3.06 11.07 -4.51
N GLY A 59 4.35 11.07 -4.11
CA GLY A 59 5.30 12.16 -4.36
C GLY A 59 6.32 11.97 -5.50
N ASP A 60 6.50 10.77 -6.06
CA ASP A 60 7.54 10.51 -7.09
C ASP A 60 6.97 9.80 -8.34
N ALA A 61 5.74 10.14 -8.74
CA ALA A 61 5.32 9.92 -10.12
C ALA A 61 6.04 10.97 -11.01
N LYS A 62 7.23 10.61 -11.51
CA LYS A 62 7.92 11.34 -12.59
C LYS A 62 7.45 10.88 -13.95
#